data_AF-A0A3L8C052-F1
#
_entry.id   AF-A0A3L8C052-F1
#
_cell.length_a   1.000
_cell.length_b   1.000
_cell.length_c   1.000
_cell.angle_alpha   90.00
_cell.angle_beta   90.00
_cell.angle_gamma   90.00
#
_symmetry.space_group_name_H-M   'P 1'
#
loop_
_entity.id
_entity.type
_entity.pdbx_description
1 polymer ?
#
loop_
_entity_poly.entity_id
_entity_poly.type
_entity_poly.pdbx_seq_one_letter_code
_entity_poly.pdbx_strand_id
1 'polypeptide(L)'
;NHIGVLYSETTEDVMRDAKKSAEALSLTLQASKINNAATREQQILELLATTEAIWVLPDPVVLDSEANTIKLFELAHRKKIPVFAYNPFFMDLGATLSVNADLATTGRQAALMIQSLKQGRSPENNVQFPAGSNVSLNLRKVQQYNMSLDSDALNSVSELLDR
;
A
#
# COMPACT_ATOMS: atom_id res chain seq x y z
N ASN A 1 7.08 15.41 -4.23
CA ASN A 1 6.79 14.57 -3.05
C ASN A 1 5.29 14.45 -2.72
N HIS A 2 4.43 14.23 -3.72
CA HIS A 2 2.97 14.18 -3.52
C HIS A 2 2.44 12.77 -3.75
N ILE A 3 1.94 12.13 -2.69
CA ILE A 3 1.39 10.77 -2.74
C ILE A 3 -0.13 10.88 -2.63
N GLY A 4 -0.83 10.38 -3.64
CA GLY A 4 -2.28 10.32 -3.66
C GLY A 4 -2.81 9.10 -2.93
N VAL A 5 -3.89 9.30 -2.16
CA VAL A 5 -4.57 8.21 -1.45
C VAL A 5 -6.07 8.37 -1.61
N LEU A 6 -6.73 7.35 -2.14
CA LEU A 6 -8.19 7.21 -2.07
C LEU A 6 -8.54 6.47 -0.79
N TYR A 7 -9.50 6.98 -0.04
CA TYR A 7 -9.90 6.39 1.24
C TYR A 7 -11.39 6.59 1.50
N SER A 8 -11.93 5.90 2.50
CA SER A 8 -13.29 6.04 2.98
C SER A 8 -13.32 6.22 4.50
N GLU A 9 -14.51 6.27 5.07
CA GLU A 9 -14.70 6.27 6.53
C GLU A 9 -14.03 5.07 7.21
N THR A 10 -13.91 3.92 6.51
CA THR A 10 -13.34 2.69 7.08
C THR A 10 -11.84 2.78 7.35
N THR A 11 -11.12 3.70 6.69
CA THR A 11 -9.67 3.89 6.83
C THR A 11 -9.30 5.30 7.29
N GLU A 12 -10.24 6.03 7.88
CA GLU A 12 -10.04 7.42 8.32
C GLU A 12 -8.97 7.56 9.41
N ASP A 13 -8.90 6.60 10.35
CA ASP A 13 -7.85 6.57 11.38
C ASP A 13 -6.48 6.25 10.79
N VAL A 14 -6.41 5.31 9.84
CA VAL A 14 -5.18 5.01 9.10
C VAL A 14 -4.67 6.26 8.38
N MET A 15 -5.56 7.01 7.72
CA MET A 15 -5.20 8.26 7.06
C MET A 15 -4.73 9.33 8.03
N ARG A 16 -5.30 9.40 9.23
CA ARG A 16 -4.88 10.36 10.27
C ARG A 16 -3.45 10.11 10.72
N ASP A 17 -3.09 8.86 10.95
CA ASP A 17 -1.73 8.49 11.39
C ASP A 17 -0.72 8.54 10.24
N ALA A 18 -1.15 8.19 9.02
CA ALA A 18 -0.33 8.35 7.84
C ALA A 18 0.02 9.81 7.55
N LYS A 19 -0.91 10.75 7.75
CA LYS A 19 -0.63 12.20 7.59
C LYS A 19 0.47 12.68 8.53
N LYS A 20 0.42 12.31 9.81
CA LYS A 20 1.46 12.64 10.79
C LYS A 20 2.83 12.08 10.38
N SER A 21 2.84 10.84 9.90
CA SER A 21 4.08 10.17 9.45
C SER A 21 4.65 10.82 8.19
N ALA A 22 3.79 11.21 7.25
CA ALA A 22 4.19 11.90 6.03
C ALA A 22 4.79 13.28 6.32
N GLU A 23 4.19 14.05 7.23
CA GLU A 23 4.73 15.34 7.66
C GLU A 23 6.14 15.19 8.25
N ALA A 24 6.37 14.19 9.11
CA ALA A 24 7.69 13.88 9.67
C ALA A 24 8.74 13.50 8.61
N LEU A 25 8.30 12.98 7.46
CA LEU A 25 9.14 12.57 6.33
C LEU A 25 9.20 13.63 5.21
N SER A 26 8.63 14.82 5.40
CA SER A 26 8.52 15.86 4.35
C SER A 26 7.82 15.38 3.07
N LEU A 27 6.83 14.50 3.24
CA LEU A 27 5.93 14.00 2.20
C LEU A 27 4.55 14.65 2.33
N THR A 28 3.89 14.90 1.21
CA THR A 28 2.51 15.42 1.17
C THR A 28 1.56 14.28 0.79
N LEU A 29 0.61 13.95 1.66
CA LEU A 29 -0.50 13.05 1.32
C LEU A 29 -1.69 13.82 0.77
N GLN A 30 -1.96 13.64 -0.52
CA GLN A 30 -3.17 14.13 -1.17
C GLN A 30 -4.30 13.13 -0.95
N ALA A 31 -5.13 13.38 0.06
CA ALA A 31 -6.20 12.47 0.45
C ALA A 31 -7.50 12.81 -0.28
N SER A 32 -8.10 11.83 -0.96
CA SER A 32 -9.41 11.93 -1.61
C SER A 32 -10.39 10.94 -0.99
N LYS A 33 -11.35 11.44 -0.22
CA LYS A 33 -12.38 10.61 0.42
C LYS A 33 -13.43 10.24 -0.62
N ILE A 34 -13.63 8.94 -0.85
CA ILE A 34 -14.72 8.44 -1.71
C ILE A 34 -16.05 8.93 -1.12
N ASN A 35 -16.85 9.57 -1.95
CA ASN A 35 -18.16 10.08 -1.58
C ASN A 35 -19.09 10.06 -2.81
N ASN A 36 -20.38 10.28 -2.58
CA ASN A 36 -21.41 10.16 -3.62
C ASN A 36 -21.57 11.42 -4.48
N ALA A 37 -20.82 12.50 -4.23
CA ALA A 37 -21.02 13.79 -4.92
C ALA A 37 -20.41 13.84 -6.32
N ALA A 38 -19.39 13.01 -6.59
CA ALA A 38 -18.72 12.92 -7.89
C ALA A 38 -18.62 11.46 -8.34
N THR A 39 -18.42 11.25 -9.65
CA THR A 39 -18.13 9.91 -10.14
C THR A 39 -16.75 9.46 -9.64
N ARG A 40 -16.59 8.17 -9.33
CA ARG A 40 -15.31 7.63 -8.85
C ARG A 40 -14.17 7.89 -9.85
N GLU A 41 -14.43 7.76 -11.15
CA GLU A 41 -13.45 8.07 -12.21
C GLU A 41 -12.99 9.53 -12.14
N GLN A 42 -13.91 10.47 -11.94
CA GLN A 42 -13.56 11.88 -11.76
C GLN A 42 -12.67 12.09 -10.52
N GLN A 43 -13.02 11.50 -9.37
CA GLN A 43 -12.21 11.62 -8.15
C GLN A 43 -10.80 11.06 -8.35
N ILE A 44 -10.65 9.95 -9.09
CA ILE A 44 -9.35 9.37 -9.43
C ILE A 44 -8.57 10.34 -10.33
N LEU A 45 -9.20 10.88 -11.38
CA LEU A 45 -8.54 11.77 -12.33
C LEU A 45 -8.05 13.08 -11.69
N GLU A 46 -8.86 13.67 -10.80
CA GLU A 46 -8.51 14.85 -10.01
C GLU A 46 -7.33 14.58 -9.08
N LEU A 47 -7.36 13.43 -8.38
CA LEU A 47 -6.25 13.01 -7.52
C LEU A 47 -4.96 12.81 -8.31
N LEU A 48 -5.03 12.09 -9.44
CA LEU A 48 -3.89 11.84 -10.32
C LEU A 48 -3.37 13.11 -11.02
N ALA A 49 -4.12 14.22 -11.01
CA ALA A 49 -3.64 15.48 -11.59
C ALA A 49 -2.63 16.20 -10.68
N THR A 50 -2.55 15.82 -9.41
CA THR A 50 -1.79 16.53 -8.36
C THR A 50 -0.79 15.64 -7.62
N THR A 51 -0.61 14.40 -8.10
CA THR A 51 0.16 13.37 -7.40
C THR A 51 1.20 12.73 -8.30
N GLU A 52 2.28 12.23 -7.69
CA GLU A 52 3.41 11.60 -8.36
C GLU A 52 3.45 10.09 -8.10
N ALA A 53 2.70 9.61 -7.12
CA ALA A 53 2.50 8.21 -6.82
C ALA A 53 1.11 8.01 -6.21
N ILE A 54 0.54 6.82 -6.33
CA ILE A 54 -0.66 6.40 -5.61
C ILE A 54 -0.29 5.37 -4.56
N TRP A 55 -0.80 5.55 -3.34
CA TRP A 55 -0.78 4.51 -2.32
C TRP A 55 -2.17 3.92 -2.16
N VAL A 56 -2.26 2.60 -2.36
CA VAL A 56 -3.49 1.82 -2.22
C VAL A 56 -3.58 1.26 -0.81
N LEU A 57 -4.66 1.63 -0.12
CA LEU A 57 -5.01 1.10 1.20
C LEU A 57 -5.88 -0.15 1.09
N PRO A 58 -5.90 -1.01 2.13
CA PRO A 58 -6.89 -2.08 2.28
C PRO A 58 -8.29 -1.53 2.61
N ASP A 59 -8.80 -0.63 1.78
CA ASP A 59 -10.08 0.04 1.98
C ASP A 59 -11.18 -0.65 1.15
N PRO A 60 -12.15 -1.34 1.79
CA PRO A 60 -13.17 -2.12 1.08
C PRO A 60 -14.18 -1.25 0.33
N VAL A 61 -14.27 0.05 0.62
CA VAL A 61 -15.13 0.98 -0.12
C VAL A 61 -14.40 1.50 -1.35
N VAL A 62 -13.08 1.72 -1.26
CA VAL A 62 -12.27 2.10 -2.44
C VAL A 62 -12.12 0.92 -3.41
N LEU A 63 -11.88 -0.28 -2.86
CA LEU A 63 -11.65 -1.53 -3.60
C LEU A 63 -12.91 -2.40 -3.66
N ASP A 64 -14.07 -1.77 -3.77
CA ASP A 64 -15.39 -2.43 -3.68
C ASP A 64 -15.68 -3.45 -4.79
N SER A 65 -14.92 -3.41 -5.89
CA SER A 65 -15.04 -4.33 -7.01
C SER A 65 -13.73 -4.42 -7.79
N GLU A 66 -13.57 -5.55 -8.49
CA GLU A 66 -12.46 -5.77 -9.41
C GLU A 66 -12.43 -4.69 -10.50
N ALA A 67 -13.58 -4.35 -11.08
CA ALA A 67 -13.69 -3.35 -12.13
C ALA A 67 -13.19 -1.96 -11.66
N ASN A 68 -13.59 -1.52 -10.46
CA ASN A 68 -13.13 -0.23 -9.93
C ASN A 68 -11.64 -0.24 -9.58
N THR A 69 -11.15 -1.37 -9.07
CA THR A 69 -9.73 -1.58 -8.78
C THR A 69 -8.91 -1.52 -10.07
N ILE A 70 -9.28 -2.28 -11.09
CA ILE A 70 -8.61 -2.26 -12.40
C ILE A 70 -8.63 -0.85 -12.99
N LYS A 71 -9.78 -0.16 -12.94
CA LYS A 71 -9.90 1.21 -13.44
C LYS A 71 -8.94 2.19 -12.77
N LEU A 72 -8.73 2.09 -11.45
CA LEU A 72 -7.74 2.90 -10.74
C LEU A 72 -6.33 2.68 -11.30
N PHE A 73 -5.93 1.42 -11.45
CA PHE A 73 -4.63 1.06 -12.00
C PHE A 73 -4.46 1.52 -13.45
N GLU A 74 -5.47 1.31 -14.29
CA GLU A 74 -5.46 1.77 -15.69
C GLU A 74 -5.27 3.29 -15.80
N LEU A 75 -6.00 4.06 -15.00
CA LEU A 75 -5.90 5.52 -15.00
C LEU A 75 -4.53 6.00 -14.50
N ALA A 76 -3.99 5.37 -13.46
CA ALA A 76 -2.64 5.65 -12.96
C ALA A 76 -1.58 5.33 -14.03
N HIS A 77 -1.67 4.15 -14.67
CA HIS A 77 -0.74 3.72 -15.71
C HIS A 77 -0.77 4.61 -16.96
N ARG A 78 -1.96 5.06 -17.38
CA ARG A 78 -2.10 6.03 -18.49
C ARG A 78 -1.35 7.34 -18.22
N LYS A 79 -1.28 7.75 -16.96
CA LYS A 79 -0.54 8.94 -16.51
C LYS A 79 0.91 8.64 -16.10
N LYS A 80 1.37 7.38 -16.23
CA LYS A 80 2.68 6.90 -15.76
C LYS A 80 2.94 7.17 -14.28
N ILE A 81 1.89 7.09 -13.46
CA ILE A 81 1.97 7.27 -12.02
C ILE A 81 2.19 5.89 -11.37
N PRO A 82 3.30 5.68 -10.63
CA PRO A 82 3.53 4.44 -9.91
C PRO A 82 2.48 4.20 -8.82
N VAL A 83 2.14 2.93 -8.63
CA VAL A 83 1.16 2.48 -7.63
C VAL A 83 1.88 1.65 -6.58
N PHE A 84 1.72 2.03 -5.31
CA PHE A 84 2.27 1.35 -4.13
C PHE A 84 1.14 0.62 -3.41
N ALA A 85 1.26 -0.69 -3.24
CA ALA A 85 0.19 -1.55 -2.76
C ALA A 85 0.55 -2.31 -1.48
N TYR A 86 -0.45 -2.69 -0.70
CA TYR A 86 -0.26 -3.41 0.57
C TYR A 86 -0.25 -4.94 0.42
N ASN A 87 -0.48 -5.47 -0.79
CA ASN A 87 -0.60 -6.91 -1.04
C ASN A 87 0.03 -7.29 -2.39
N PRO A 88 0.79 -8.40 -2.46
CA PRO A 88 1.46 -8.84 -3.69
C PRO A 88 0.50 -9.18 -4.83
N PHE A 89 -0.76 -9.49 -4.55
CA PHE A 89 -1.80 -9.68 -5.58
C PHE A 89 -1.89 -8.49 -6.56
N PHE A 90 -1.65 -7.27 -6.09
CA PHE A 90 -1.71 -6.08 -6.95
C PHE A 90 -0.52 -5.96 -7.92
N MET A 91 0.51 -6.81 -7.78
CA MET A 91 1.59 -6.88 -8.75
C MET A 91 1.12 -7.36 -10.12
N ASP A 92 0.10 -8.22 -10.15
CA ASP A 92 -0.53 -8.70 -11.40
C ASP A 92 -1.26 -7.56 -12.15
N LEU A 93 -1.77 -6.56 -11.42
CA LEU A 93 -2.33 -5.33 -11.98
C LEU A 93 -1.25 -4.30 -12.34
N GLY A 94 0.03 -4.61 -12.11
CA GLY A 94 1.17 -3.76 -12.40
C GLY A 94 1.44 -2.71 -11.34
N ALA A 95 1.20 -3.00 -10.05
CA ALA A 95 1.77 -2.19 -8.97
C ALA A 95 3.28 -2.07 -9.15
N THR A 96 3.83 -0.90 -8.82
CA THR A 96 5.27 -0.63 -8.91
C THR A 96 5.99 -1.19 -7.70
N LEU A 97 5.38 -1.08 -6.52
CA LEU A 97 5.91 -1.55 -5.25
C LEU A 97 4.79 -2.22 -4.48
N SER A 98 5.08 -3.31 -3.78
CA SER A 98 4.21 -3.83 -2.74
C SER A 98 4.99 -4.05 -1.46
N VAL A 99 4.42 -3.61 -0.34
CA VAL A 99 4.94 -3.87 1.00
C VAL A 99 3.83 -4.57 1.78
N ASN A 100 4.09 -5.81 2.20
CA ASN A 100 3.12 -6.62 2.94
C ASN A 100 3.78 -7.31 4.12
N ALA A 101 2.99 -7.73 5.11
CA ALA A 101 3.49 -8.56 6.19
C ALA A 101 3.98 -9.91 5.65
N ASP A 102 5.07 -10.45 6.22
CA ASP A 102 5.42 -11.86 6.02
C ASP A 102 4.42 -12.73 6.81
N LEU A 103 3.49 -13.31 6.06
CA LEU A 103 2.41 -14.14 6.58
C LEU A 103 2.94 -15.41 7.26
N ALA A 104 4.07 -15.95 6.80
CA ALA A 104 4.67 -17.12 7.42
C ALA A 104 5.25 -16.78 8.80
N THR A 105 5.94 -15.64 8.95
CA THR A 105 6.33 -15.15 10.30
C THR A 105 5.12 -14.83 11.16
N THR A 106 4.09 -14.21 10.59
CA THR A 106 2.87 -13.84 11.33
C THR A 106 2.18 -15.09 11.88
N GLY A 107 2.07 -16.15 11.07
CA GLY A 107 1.53 -17.44 11.51
C GLY A 107 2.36 -18.09 12.62
N ARG A 108 3.70 -18.01 12.53
CA ARG A 108 4.60 -18.47 13.61
C ARG A 108 4.41 -17.68 14.90
N GLN A 109 4.30 -16.34 14.82
CA GLN A 109 4.02 -15.49 15.97
C GLN A 109 2.70 -15.88 16.64
N ALA A 110 1.64 -16.09 15.87
CA ALA A 110 0.35 -16.53 16.40
C ALA A 110 0.43 -17.89 17.11
N ALA A 111 1.15 -18.86 16.53
CA ALA A 111 1.35 -20.18 17.16
C ALA A 111 2.09 -20.08 18.51
N LEU A 112 3.14 -19.25 18.57
CA LEU A 112 3.92 -19.01 19.79
C LEU A 112 3.10 -18.29 20.88
N MET A 113 2.22 -17.37 20.49
CA MET A 113 1.28 -16.74 21.43
C MET A 113 0.35 -17.79 22.06
N ILE A 114 -0.26 -18.65 21.26
CA ILE A 114 -1.14 -19.72 21.75
C ILE A 114 -0.38 -20.66 22.68
N GLN A 115 0.86 -21.03 22.33
CA GLN A 115 1.69 -21.87 23.18
C GLN A 115 2.02 -21.21 24.52
N SER A 116 2.31 -19.90 24.52
CA SER A 116 2.60 -19.14 25.73
C SER A 116 1.38 -19.07 26.65
N LEU A 117 0.20 -18.82 26.09
CA LEU A 117 -1.07 -18.81 26.84
C LEU A 117 -1.35 -20.19 27.47
N LYS A 118 -1.11 -21.29 26.73
CA LYS A 118 -1.23 -22.66 27.28
C LYS A 118 -0.28 -22.93 28.45
N GLN A 119 0.86 -22.25 28.50
CA GLN A 119 1.84 -22.35 29.58
C GLN A 119 1.53 -21.40 30.75
N GLY A 120 0.37 -20.73 30.76
CA GLY A 120 -0.02 -19.76 31.79
C GLY A 120 0.77 -18.46 31.72
N ARG A 121 1.47 -18.18 30.61
CA ARG A 121 2.17 -16.91 30.38
C ARG A 121 1.24 -15.98 29.65
N SER A 122 0.89 -14.86 30.28
CA SER A 122 0.24 -13.75 29.59
C SER A 122 1.30 -12.91 28.88
N PRO A 123 1.18 -12.61 27.59
CA PRO A 123 2.06 -11.67 26.94
C PRO A 123 1.90 -10.27 27.55
N GLU A 124 3.00 -9.52 27.70
CA GLU A 124 2.95 -8.14 28.23
C GLU A 124 2.13 -7.20 27.32
N ASN A 125 2.13 -7.46 26.01
CA ASN A 125 1.32 -6.79 25.02
C ASN A 125 0.40 -7.78 24.31
N ASN A 126 -0.91 -7.51 24.32
CA ASN A 126 -1.92 -8.35 23.69
C ASN A 126 -1.90 -8.27 22.15
N VAL A 127 -1.20 -7.29 21.57
CA VAL A 127 -1.07 -7.08 20.13
C VAL A 127 0.41 -7.04 19.78
N GLN A 128 0.84 -7.88 18.82
CA GLN A 128 2.17 -7.82 18.23
C GLN A 128 2.07 -7.41 16.78
N PHE A 129 2.99 -6.55 16.34
CA PHE A 129 3.19 -6.27 14.93
C PHE A 129 3.91 -7.45 14.24
N PRO A 130 3.71 -7.61 12.92
CA PRO A 130 4.48 -8.58 12.15
C PRO A 130 5.98 -8.41 12.35
N ALA A 131 6.68 -9.50 12.65
CA ALA A 131 8.13 -9.51 12.85
C ALA A 131 8.94 -9.34 11.55
N GLY A 132 8.27 -9.35 10.40
CA GLY A 132 8.89 -9.20 9.09
C GLY A 132 7.91 -8.67 8.05
N SER A 133 8.47 -8.07 7.01
CA SER A 133 7.76 -7.63 5.82
C SER A 133 8.39 -8.24 4.58
N ASN A 134 7.56 -8.44 3.55
CA ASN A 134 8.00 -8.74 2.20
C ASN A 134 7.86 -7.46 1.36
N VAL A 135 8.89 -7.15 0.58
CA VAL A 135 8.89 -6.01 -0.34
C VAL A 135 9.09 -6.54 -1.75
N SER A 136 8.07 -6.40 -2.59
CA SER A 136 8.15 -6.77 -4.00
C SER A 136 8.27 -5.49 -4.84
N LEU A 137 9.14 -5.48 -5.86
CA LEU A 137 9.36 -4.35 -6.76
C LEU A 137 9.21 -4.77 -8.22
N ASN A 138 8.40 -4.04 -8.98
CA ASN A 138 8.17 -4.30 -10.41
C ASN A 138 9.13 -3.48 -11.28
N LEU A 139 10.22 -4.13 -11.71
CA LEU A 139 11.28 -3.47 -12.48
C LEU A 139 10.82 -3.00 -13.86
N ARG A 140 9.81 -3.65 -14.45
CA ARG A 140 9.22 -3.21 -15.71
C ARG A 140 8.55 -1.85 -15.58
N LYS A 141 7.81 -1.64 -14.48
CA LYS A 141 7.17 -0.36 -14.20
C LYS A 141 8.19 0.73 -13.90
N VAL A 142 9.22 0.41 -13.13
CA VAL A 142 10.35 1.32 -12.89
C VAL A 142 10.97 1.79 -14.21
N GLN A 143 11.25 0.86 -15.13
CA GLN A 143 11.80 1.16 -16.46
C GLN A 143 10.79 1.94 -17.33
N GLN A 144 9.53 1.49 -17.40
CA GLN A 144 8.47 2.13 -18.20
C GLN A 144 8.21 3.58 -17.77
N TYR A 145 8.37 3.88 -16.48
CA TYR A 145 8.18 5.20 -15.90
C TYR A 145 9.48 6.00 -15.77
N ASN A 146 10.60 5.47 -16.27
CA ASN A 146 11.94 6.09 -16.21
C ASN A 146 12.34 6.50 -14.79
N MET A 147 12.02 5.65 -13.80
CA MET A 147 12.35 5.89 -12.40
C MET A 147 13.80 5.51 -12.12
N SER A 148 14.51 6.35 -11.37
CA SER A 148 15.81 6.03 -10.80
C SER A 148 15.64 5.20 -9.53
N LEU A 149 16.38 4.10 -9.41
CA LEU A 149 16.44 3.30 -8.19
C LEU A 149 17.63 3.70 -7.33
N ASP A 150 17.39 3.83 -6.04
CA ASP A 150 18.45 3.92 -5.04
C ASP A 150 19.01 2.52 -4.78
N SER A 151 20.31 2.33 -5.03
CA SER A 151 20.99 1.05 -4.84
C SER A 151 20.98 0.58 -3.39
N ASP A 152 20.98 1.50 -2.43
CA ASP A 152 20.99 1.15 -1.02
C ASP A 152 19.60 0.63 -0.60
N ALA A 153 18.54 1.19 -1.17
CA ALA A 153 17.17 0.75 -0.94
C ALA A 153 16.87 -0.64 -1.51
N LEU A 154 17.58 -1.07 -2.56
CA LEU A 154 17.40 -2.40 -3.17
C LEU A 154 17.69 -3.56 -2.21
N ASN A 155 18.54 -3.35 -1.20
CA ASN A 155 18.80 -4.37 -0.18
C ASN A 155 17.57 -4.69 0.68
N SER A 156 16.57 -3.80 0.70
CA SER A 156 15.30 -4.03 1.41
C SER A 156 14.27 -4.76 0.57
N VAL A 157 14.53 -4.98 -0.72
CA VAL A 157 13.61 -5.65 -1.65
C VAL A 157 13.78 -7.17 -1.52
N SER A 158 12.68 -7.83 -1.20
CA SER A 158 12.60 -9.28 -1.05
C SER A 158 12.41 -9.98 -2.39
N GLU A 159 11.70 -9.34 -3.33
CA GLU A 159 11.36 -9.92 -4.63
C GLU A 159 11.42 -8.87 -5.74
N LEU A 160 12.08 -9.21 -6.85
CA LEU A 160 12.15 -8.41 -8.06
C LEU A 160 11.32 -9.07 -9.16
N LEU A 161 10.34 -8.35 -9.70
CA LEU A 161 9.55 -8.79 -10.84
C LEU A 161 10.12 -8.18 -12.12
N ASP A 162 10.74 -9.01 -12.95
CA ASP A 162 11.31 -8.68 -14.26
C ASP A 162 10.53 -9.33 -15.44
N ARG A 163 9.67 -10.31 -15.16
CA ARG A 163 8.87 -11.12 -16.10
C ARG A 163 7.37 -10.88 -16.04
#